data_AF-X1EPT3-F1
#
_entry.id   AF-X1EPT3-F1
#
_cell.length_a   1.000
_cell.length_b   1.000
_cell.length_c   1.000
_cell.angle_alpha   90.00
_cell.angle_beta   90.00
_cell.angle_gamma   90.00
#
_symmetry.space_group_name_H-M   'P 1'
#
loop_
_entity.id
_entity.type
_entity.pdbx_description
1 polymer ?
#
loop_
_entity_poly.entity_id
_entity_poly.type
_entity_poly.pdbx_seq_one_letter_code
_entity_poly.pdbx_strand_id
1 'polypeptide(L)'
;SSELTEFLEKSANLRAWPRRLNPVHVVVVFTKFKDEAPGYTKPPYWAETLFDGAIGSVPDFFDRVTFGKYKVTGEYLPKVYEMPYDSTYYDNHFDYSLDITKMLDEDPDVDFSLFDNDGLDGIPSSDDDDGFVDYMVLMPRSRPYDF
;
A
#
# COMPACT_ATOMS: atom_id res chain seq x y z
N SER A 1 4.88 -26.97 -10.58
CA SER A 1 4.41 -26.95 -11.99
C SER A 1 2.94 -26.58 -12.10
N SER A 2 2.06 -27.04 -11.19
CA SER A 2 0.64 -26.65 -11.18
C SER A 2 0.40 -25.23 -10.65
N GLU A 3 1.09 -24.83 -9.57
CA GLU A 3 0.93 -23.51 -8.95
C GLU A 3 1.33 -22.34 -9.88
N LEU A 4 2.36 -22.53 -10.70
CA LEU A 4 2.76 -21.52 -11.69
C LEU A 4 1.73 -21.39 -12.81
N THR A 5 1.06 -22.49 -13.19
CA THR A 5 0.01 -22.46 -14.21
C THR A 5 -1.26 -21.84 -13.66
N GLU A 6 -1.61 -22.13 -12.40
CA GLU A 6 -2.73 -21.54 -11.67
C GLU A 6 -2.53 -20.03 -11.43
N PHE A 7 -1.32 -19.60 -11.04
CA PHE A 7 -0.97 -18.19 -10.93
C PHE A 7 -1.04 -17.47 -12.28
N LEU A 8 -0.56 -18.10 -13.35
CA LEU A 8 -0.62 -17.52 -14.70
C LEU A 8 -2.06 -17.46 -15.24
N GLU A 9 -2.90 -18.47 -15.00
CA GLU A 9 -4.32 -18.44 -15.34
C GLU A 9 -5.10 -17.41 -14.53
N LYS A 10 -4.83 -17.29 -13.22
CA LYS A 10 -5.40 -16.22 -12.39
C LYS A 10 -4.98 -14.86 -12.94
N SER A 11 -3.68 -14.66 -13.21
CA SER A 11 -3.15 -13.41 -13.78
C SER A 11 -3.70 -13.04 -15.17
N ALA A 12 -4.05 -14.03 -15.99
CA ALA A 12 -4.66 -13.82 -17.30
C ALA A 12 -6.14 -13.43 -17.18
N ASN A 13 -6.86 -13.99 -16.20
CA ASN A 13 -8.24 -13.62 -15.88
C ASN A 13 -8.34 -12.22 -15.23
N LEU A 14 -7.32 -11.78 -14.49
CA LEU A 14 -7.22 -10.42 -13.93
C LEU A 14 -7.23 -9.31 -14.99
N ARG A 15 -6.83 -9.59 -16.24
CA ARG A 15 -6.86 -8.62 -17.35
C ARG A 15 -8.24 -8.44 -17.99
N ALA A 16 -9.20 -9.33 -17.69
CA ALA A 16 -10.53 -9.34 -18.31
C ALA A 16 -11.67 -9.05 -17.32
N TRP A 17 -11.38 -8.97 -16.02
CA TRP A 17 -12.37 -8.68 -14.98
C TRP A 17 -12.66 -7.17 -14.91
N PRO A 18 -13.92 -6.74 -14.83
CA PRO A 18 -14.26 -5.32 -14.71
C PRO A 18 -13.85 -4.80 -13.32
N ARG A 19 -12.70 -4.11 -13.25
CA ARG A 19 -12.23 -3.43 -12.04
C ARG A 19 -12.85 -2.06 -11.90
N ARG A 20 -13.34 -1.74 -10.71
CA ARG A 20 -13.79 -0.41 -10.35
C ARG A 20 -12.66 0.36 -9.67
N LEU A 21 -11.73 0.87 -10.48
CA LEU A 21 -10.61 1.72 -10.02
C LEU A 21 -11.05 3.13 -9.54
N ASN A 22 -12.31 3.36 -9.16
CA ASN A 22 -12.81 4.65 -8.72
C ASN A 22 -13.95 4.51 -7.70
N PRO A 23 -13.72 4.90 -6.42
CA PRO A 23 -12.48 5.48 -5.89
C PRO A 23 -11.32 4.48 -5.87
N VAL A 24 -10.09 4.96 -6.07
CA VAL A 24 -8.88 4.19 -5.79
C VAL A 24 -8.65 4.18 -4.29
N HIS A 25 -8.46 3.01 -3.69
CA HIS A 25 -8.08 2.88 -2.29
C HIS A 25 -6.56 2.68 -2.14
N VAL A 26 -5.93 3.44 -1.24
CA VAL A 26 -4.49 3.42 -1.02
C VAL A 26 -4.18 3.16 0.45
N VAL A 27 -3.28 2.22 0.73
CA VAL A 27 -2.68 2.05 2.06
C VAL A 27 -1.26 2.57 2.09
N VAL A 28 -0.95 3.41 3.07
CA VAL A 28 0.41 3.92 3.31
C VAL A 28 1.06 3.15 4.46
N VAL A 29 2.23 2.58 4.18
CA VAL A 29 3.05 1.88 5.18
C VAL A 29 4.29 2.70 5.47
N PHE A 30 4.42 3.18 6.70
CA PHE A 30 5.62 3.88 7.14
C PHE A 30 6.68 2.89 7.57
N THR A 31 7.92 3.11 7.12
CA THR A 31 9.05 2.26 7.48
C THR A 31 10.24 3.11 7.96
N LYS A 32 11.19 2.45 8.64
CA LYS A 32 12.50 2.99 8.96
C LYS A 32 13.54 1.90 8.79
N PHE A 33 14.78 2.26 8.52
CA PHE A 33 15.87 1.28 8.45
C PHE A 33 16.29 0.83 9.85
N LYS A 34 16.97 -0.31 9.91
CA LYS A 34 17.52 -0.82 11.16
C LYS A 34 18.37 0.23 11.87
N ASP A 35 18.17 0.37 13.18
CA ASP A 35 18.87 1.30 14.06
C ASP A 35 18.65 2.79 13.70
N GLU A 36 17.81 3.09 12.70
CA GLU A 36 17.42 4.45 12.34
C GLU A 36 16.39 5.00 13.34
N ALA A 37 16.66 6.20 13.86
CA ALA A 37 15.78 6.91 14.78
C ALA A 37 15.19 6.02 15.90
N PRO A 38 16.04 5.55 16.84
CA PRO A 38 15.60 4.67 17.93
C PRO A 38 14.39 5.25 18.69
N GLY A 39 13.39 4.41 18.94
CA GLY A 39 12.13 4.81 19.60
C GLY A 39 11.07 5.44 18.70
N TYR A 40 11.36 5.64 17.41
CA TYR A 40 10.36 6.09 16.43
C TYR A 40 9.51 4.91 15.94
N THR A 41 8.35 4.70 16.56
CA THR A 41 7.46 3.56 16.26
C THR A 41 6.09 3.95 15.73
N LYS A 42 5.80 5.25 15.67
CA LYS A 42 4.51 5.80 15.23
C LYS A 42 4.68 6.65 13.97
N PRO A 43 3.69 6.63 13.07
CA PRO A 43 3.63 7.53 11.92
C PRO A 43 3.82 8.99 12.33
N PRO A 44 4.34 9.83 11.43
CA PRO A 44 4.45 11.27 11.70
C PRO A 44 3.05 11.87 11.92
N TYR A 45 2.98 12.94 12.72
CA TYR A 45 1.69 13.55 13.07
C TYR A 45 0.85 13.96 11.84
N TRP A 46 1.50 14.38 10.75
CA TRP A 46 0.82 14.78 9.52
C TRP A 46 0.24 13.60 8.72
N ALA A 47 0.52 12.35 9.08
CA ALA A 47 -0.07 11.18 8.41
C ALA A 47 -1.61 11.24 8.47
N GLU A 48 -2.16 11.79 9.56
CA GLU A 48 -3.60 11.99 9.74
C GLU A 48 -4.23 12.90 8.67
N THR A 49 -3.45 13.83 8.10
CA THR A 49 -3.95 14.79 7.10
C THR A 49 -3.85 14.26 5.66
N LEU A 50 -3.29 13.06 5.45
CA LEU A 50 -3.12 12.52 4.10
C LEU A 50 -4.47 12.26 3.41
N PHE A 51 -5.45 11.76 4.17
CA PHE A 51 -6.73 11.30 3.63
C PHE A 51 -7.94 11.90 4.37
N ASP A 52 -7.77 12.98 5.13
CA ASP A 52 -8.84 13.64 5.90
C ASP A 52 -9.86 14.42 5.05
N GLY A 53 -9.60 14.57 3.74
CA GLY A 53 -10.44 15.30 2.79
C GLY A 53 -10.35 16.82 2.92
N ALA A 54 -9.44 17.35 3.75
CA ALA A 54 -9.18 18.78 3.85
C ALA A 54 -8.43 19.30 2.61
N ILE A 55 -8.39 20.63 2.45
CA ILE A 55 -7.63 21.27 1.38
C ILE A 55 -6.14 20.92 1.52
N GLY A 56 -5.55 20.37 0.46
CA GLY A 56 -4.16 19.92 0.44
C GLY A 56 -3.95 18.44 0.77
N SER A 57 -5.01 17.71 1.16
CA SER A 57 -4.98 16.25 1.30
C SER A 57 -4.86 15.55 -0.05
N VAL A 58 -4.52 14.26 -0.05
CA VAL A 58 -4.43 13.44 -1.26
C VAL A 58 -5.77 13.39 -2.02
N PRO A 59 -6.93 13.14 -1.37
CA PRO A 59 -8.23 13.19 -2.05
C PRO A 59 -8.50 14.54 -2.74
N ASP A 60 -8.20 15.65 -2.05
CA ASP A 60 -8.40 17.00 -2.56
C ASP A 60 -7.48 17.33 -3.75
N PHE A 61 -6.22 16.91 -3.69
CA PHE A 61 -5.28 17.06 -4.80
C PHE A 61 -5.78 16.33 -6.05
N PHE A 62 -6.12 15.05 -5.92
CA PHE A 62 -6.56 14.23 -7.06
C PHE A 62 -7.90 14.70 -7.63
N ASP A 63 -8.84 15.12 -6.78
CA ASP A 63 -10.09 15.71 -7.23
C ASP A 63 -9.86 16.93 -8.14
N ARG A 64 -8.94 17.82 -7.76
CA ARG A 64 -8.64 19.03 -8.53
C ARG A 64 -7.90 18.77 -9.82
N VAL A 65 -6.81 18.01 -9.79
CA VAL A 65 -5.97 17.82 -10.98
C VAL A 65 -6.64 16.93 -12.02
N THR A 66 -7.58 16.08 -11.59
CA THR A 66 -8.34 15.20 -12.49
C THR A 66 -9.72 15.75 -12.84
N PHE A 67 -10.11 16.91 -12.31
CA PHE A 67 -11.45 17.49 -12.45
C PHE A 67 -12.56 16.52 -12.02
N GLY A 68 -12.34 15.84 -10.90
CA GLY A 68 -13.26 14.87 -10.30
C GLY A 68 -13.36 13.54 -11.04
N LYS A 69 -12.53 13.29 -12.07
CA LYS A 69 -12.53 12.02 -12.82
C LYS A 69 -12.03 10.84 -11.99
N TYR A 70 -11.04 11.06 -11.14
CA TYR A 70 -10.52 10.04 -10.24
C TYR A 70 -10.67 10.52 -8.80
N LYS A 71 -11.33 9.70 -7.99
CA LYS A 71 -11.36 9.86 -6.54
C LYS A 71 -10.30 8.94 -5.95
N VAL A 72 -9.53 9.47 -5.02
CA VAL A 72 -8.55 8.70 -4.24
C VAL A 72 -8.96 8.79 -2.80
N THR A 73 -9.03 7.63 -2.16
CA THR A 73 -9.28 7.43 -0.74
C THR A 73 -8.15 6.58 -0.18
N GLY A 74 -8.02 6.53 1.14
CA GLY A 74 -7.00 5.68 1.72
C GLY A 74 -6.83 5.90 3.20
N GLU A 75 -5.86 5.17 3.72
CA GLU A 75 -5.47 5.19 5.12
C GLU A 75 -3.97 4.87 5.26
N TYR A 76 -3.49 4.88 6.49
CA TYR A 76 -2.11 4.53 6.81
C TYR A 76 -2.08 3.57 7.99
N LEU A 77 -1.13 2.65 8.00
CA LEU A 77 -0.96 1.74 9.14
C LEU A 77 -0.48 2.52 10.37
N PRO A 78 -1.00 2.24 11.57
CA PRO A 78 -0.73 3.02 12.79
C PRO A 78 0.69 2.80 13.35
N LYS A 79 1.51 1.96 12.71
CA LYS A 79 2.84 1.53 13.13
C LYS A 79 3.88 1.90 12.08
N VAL A 80 5.09 2.20 12.55
CA VAL A 80 6.28 2.27 11.71
C VAL A 80 7.01 0.93 11.78
N TYR A 81 7.26 0.33 10.62
CA TYR A 81 7.96 -0.95 10.50
C TYR A 81 9.47 -0.72 10.39
N GLU A 82 10.24 -1.35 11.27
CA GLU A 82 11.71 -1.31 11.20
C GLU A 82 12.21 -2.43 10.30
N MET A 83 12.85 -2.06 9.20
CA MET A 83 13.44 -3.02 8.27
C MET A 83 14.55 -3.83 8.97
N PRO A 84 14.75 -5.12 8.62
CA PRO A 84 15.75 -5.98 9.27
C PRO A 84 17.21 -5.60 9.01
N TYR A 85 17.47 -4.69 8.06
CA TYR A 85 18.79 -4.23 7.66
C TYR A 85 18.82 -2.70 7.55
N ASP A 86 20.03 -2.14 7.52
CA ASP A 86 20.21 -0.69 7.35
C ASP A 86 20.02 -0.27 5.88
N SER A 87 20.07 1.04 5.61
CA SER A 87 19.88 1.58 4.27
C SER A 87 20.95 1.17 3.26
N THR A 88 22.13 0.71 3.69
CA THR A 88 23.20 0.26 2.78
C THR A 88 22.93 -1.12 2.20
N TYR A 89 22.12 -1.93 2.89
CA TYR A 89 21.66 -3.22 2.38
C TYR A 89 20.58 -3.05 1.29
N TYR A 90 19.69 -2.08 1.46
CA TYR A 90 18.58 -1.82 0.54
C TYR A 90 18.97 -0.86 -0.59
N ASP A 91 20.10 -1.12 -1.25
CA ASP A 91 20.46 -0.45 -2.51
C ASP A 91 19.60 -0.91 -3.70
N ASN A 92 18.83 -1.98 -3.51
CA ASN A 92 17.83 -2.51 -4.43
C ASN A 92 16.40 -2.41 -3.84
N HIS A 93 15.50 -1.80 -4.60
CA HIS A 93 14.08 -1.66 -4.21
C HIS A 93 13.33 -2.98 -4.08
N PHE A 94 13.77 -4.02 -4.78
CA PHE A 94 13.09 -5.31 -4.77
C PHE A 94 13.19 -5.98 -3.39
N ASP A 95 14.39 -6.02 -2.82
CA ASP A 95 14.61 -6.65 -1.51
C ASP A 95 13.90 -5.88 -0.39
N TYR A 96 13.89 -4.54 -0.49
CA TYR A 96 13.12 -3.68 0.40
C TYR A 96 11.62 -3.98 0.37
N SER A 97 11.04 -4.08 -0.84
CA SER A 97 9.61 -4.33 -1.02
C SER A 97 9.22 -5.75 -0.60
N LEU A 98 10.09 -6.73 -0.84
CA LEU A 98 9.87 -8.12 -0.45
C LEU A 98 9.87 -8.29 1.07
N ASP A 99 10.84 -7.71 1.76
CA ASP A 99 10.99 -7.87 3.19
C ASP A 99 9.87 -7.17 3.97
N ILE A 100 9.47 -5.96 3.58
CA ILE A 100 8.32 -5.31 4.23
C ILE A 100 7.02 -6.09 3.99
N THR A 101 6.82 -6.65 2.80
CA THR A 101 5.62 -7.45 2.51
C THR A 101 5.55 -8.69 3.41
N LYS A 102 6.66 -9.40 3.60
CA LYS A 102 6.72 -10.54 4.54
C LYS A 102 6.44 -10.12 5.98
N MET A 103 7.02 -9.00 6.40
CA MET A 103 6.81 -8.48 7.75
C MET A 103 5.35 -8.10 8.01
N LEU A 104 4.66 -7.56 7.00
CA LEU A 104 3.24 -7.23 7.09
C LEU A 104 2.36 -8.48 7.11
N ASP A 105 2.69 -9.51 6.30
CA ASP A 105 1.99 -10.81 6.30
C ASP A 105 2.11 -11.54 7.66
N GLU A 106 3.22 -11.34 8.36
CA GLU A 106 3.45 -11.87 9.71
C GLU A 106 2.81 -11.03 10.83
N ASP A 107 2.32 -9.82 10.53
CA ASP A 107 1.73 -8.91 11.53
C ASP A 107 0.21 -9.16 11.67
N PRO A 108 -0.26 -9.72 12.80
CA PRO A 108 -1.68 -10.07 12.97
C PRO A 108 -2.61 -8.85 13.03
N ASP A 109 -2.07 -7.64 13.19
CA ASP A 109 -2.84 -6.39 13.19
C ASP A 109 -3.04 -5.84 11.76
N VAL A 110 -2.42 -6.45 10.74
CA VAL A 110 -2.56 -6.05 9.33
C VAL A 110 -3.53 -6.98 8.63
N ASP A 111 -4.67 -6.42 8.25
CA ASP A 111 -5.66 -7.13 7.43
C ASP A 111 -5.65 -6.55 6.02
N PHE A 112 -4.96 -7.23 5.11
CA PHE A 112 -4.85 -6.79 3.72
C PHE A 112 -6.17 -6.85 2.95
N SER A 113 -7.13 -7.65 3.42
CA SER A 113 -8.44 -7.81 2.80
C SER A 113 -9.26 -6.50 2.81
N LEU A 114 -8.94 -5.59 3.73
CA LEU A 114 -9.56 -4.26 3.81
C LEU A 114 -9.17 -3.33 2.65
N PHE A 115 -8.16 -3.69 1.87
CA PHE A 115 -7.61 -2.87 0.79
C PHE A 115 -7.75 -3.49 -0.60
N ASP A 116 -8.57 -4.53 -0.73
CA ASP A 116 -8.97 -5.19 -1.97
C ASP A 116 -10.44 -4.84 -2.19
N ASN A 117 -10.72 -3.75 -2.92
CA ASN A 117 -12.10 -3.27 -3.15
C ASN A 117 -12.39 -2.89 -4.60
N ASP A 118 -11.64 -3.48 -5.55
CA ASP A 118 -11.81 -3.22 -6.98
C ASP A 118 -12.96 -4.00 -7.64
N GLY A 119 -13.73 -4.75 -6.86
CA GLY A 119 -15.04 -5.27 -7.18
C GLY A 119 -16.02 -4.17 -7.61
N LEU A 120 -17.05 -4.56 -8.37
CA LEU A 120 -18.08 -3.65 -8.82
C LEU A 120 -18.90 -3.08 -7.64
N ASP A 121 -19.01 -3.83 -6.55
CA ASP A 121 -19.72 -3.43 -5.34
C ASP A 121 -18.93 -2.44 -4.45
N GLY A 122 -17.59 -2.45 -4.54
CA GLY A 122 -16.67 -1.62 -3.77
C GLY A 122 -16.63 -1.97 -2.27
N ILE A 123 -17.04 -3.18 -1.91
CA ILE A 123 -16.98 -3.71 -0.54
C ILE A 123 -15.65 -4.46 -0.41
N PRO A 124 -14.80 -4.16 0.59
CA PRO A 124 -13.53 -4.86 0.73
C PRO A 124 -13.68 -6.37 0.92
N SER A 125 -12.88 -7.14 0.19
CA SER A 125 -12.80 -8.61 0.20
C SER A 125 -14.13 -9.33 -0.05
N SER A 126 -14.93 -8.80 -0.98
CA SER A 126 -16.15 -9.41 -1.49
C SER A 126 -15.84 -10.46 -2.58
N ASP A 127 -16.85 -11.25 -2.96
CA ASP A 127 -16.70 -12.33 -3.96
C ASP A 127 -16.39 -11.80 -5.38
N ASP A 128 -16.52 -10.49 -5.63
CA ASP A 128 -16.19 -9.85 -6.90
C ASP A 128 -14.82 -9.14 -6.94
N ASP A 129 -14.08 -9.17 -5.83
CA ASP A 129 -12.69 -8.70 -5.71
C ASP A 129 -11.65 -9.72 -6.22
N ASP A 130 -10.42 -9.26 -6.43
CA ASP A 130 -9.39 -10.03 -7.14
C ASP A 130 -8.38 -10.76 -6.20
N GLY A 131 -8.45 -10.48 -4.91
CA GLY A 131 -7.63 -11.05 -3.86
C GLY A 131 -6.30 -10.31 -3.62
N PHE A 132 -6.14 -9.10 -4.16
CA PHE A 132 -4.92 -8.29 -4.02
C PHE A 132 -5.22 -6.88 -3.50
N VAL A 133 -4.30 -6.33 -2.71
CA VAL A 133 -4.34 -4.91 -2.32
C VAL A 133 -4.28 -4.03 -3.56
N ASP A 134 -5.21 -3.09 -3.69
CA ASP A 134 -5.33 -2.19 -4.84
C ASP A 134 -4.07 -1.34 -5.05
N TYR A 135 -3.69 -0.58 -4.03
CA TYR A 135 -2.49 0.26 -4.02
C TYR A 135 -1.86 0.35 -2.64
N MET A 136 -0.58 -0.03 -2.56
CA MET A 136 0.25 0.14 -1.38
C MET A 136 1.39 1.12 -1.66
N VAL A 137 1.57 2.10 -0.77
CA VAL A 137 2.67 3.06 -0.82
C VAL A 137 3.59 2.82 0.36
N LEU A 138 4.83 2.45 0.06
CA LEU A 138 5.88 2.31 1.06
C LEU A 138 6.57 3.66 1.26
N MET A 139 6.55 4.16 2.50
CA MET A 139 7.07 5.48 2.85
C MET A 139 8.22 5.36 3.87
N PRO A 140 9.46 5.20 3.39
CA PRO A 140 10.61 5.12 4.28
C PRO A 140 10.94 6.49 4.88
N ARG A 141 11.33 6.48 6.16
CA ARG A 141 11.71 7.69 6.91
C ARG A 141 12.87 8.46 6.27
N SER A 142 13.89 7.74 5.84
CA SER A 142 14.98 8.27 5.03
C SER A 142 15.07 7.50 3.73
N ARG A 143 15.77 8.06 2.75
CA ARG A 143 16.05 7.39 1.49
C ARG A 143 17.48 6.85 1.50
N PRO A 144 17.70 5.59 1.06
CA PRO A 144 19.03 5.13 0.66
C PRO A 144 19.62 6.05 -0.41
N TYR A 145 20.94 6.00 -0.58
CA TYR A 145 21.57 6.64 -1.73
C TYR A 145 21.06 5.94 -3.01
N ASP A 146 20.71 6.71 -4.04
CA ASP A 146 20.23 6.22 -5.36
C ASP A 146 18.87 5.50 -5.42
N PHE A 147 17.97 5.78 -4.47
CA PHE A 147 16.55 5.39 -4.49
C PHE A 147 15.70 6.26 -5.43
#